data_AF-A0A0F7F6V9-F1
#
_entry.id   AF-A0A0F7F6V9-F1
#
_cell.length_a   1.000
_cell.length_b   1.000
_cell.length_c   1.000
_cell.angle_alpha   90.00
_cell.angle_beta   90.00
_cell.angle_gamma   90.00
#
_symmetry.space_group_name_H-M   'P 1'
#
loop_
_entity.id
_entity.type
_entity.pdbx_description
1 polymer ?
#
loop_
_entity_poly.entity_id
_entity_poly.type
_entity_poly.pdbx_seq_one_letter_code
_entity_poly.pdbx_strand_id
1 'polypeptide(L)' 'MLTEYVPTAEDLKFANRFIEWNNLAWGIQRVDACRTKQGELLLVELEDLNPYLSLLELTPDIRQKFIDHFKHSLQKVLQA' A
#
# COMPACT_ATOMS: atom_id res chain seq x y z
N MET A 1 3.57 19.97 0.14
CA MET A 1 4.23 18.92 0.94
C MET A 1 3.39 17.66 0.83
N LEU A 2 4.02 16.50 0.87
CA LEU A 2 3.31 15.23 1.00
C LEU A 2 2.69 15.18 2.39
N THR A 3 1.44 14.74 2.50
CA THR A 3 0.73 14.60 3.76
C THR A 3 -0.10 13.33 3.74
N GLU A 4 -0.36 12.73 4.90
CA GLU A 4 -1.24 11.58 5.01
C GLU A 4 -2.61 11.85 4.37
N TYR A 5 -3.10 10.87 3.62
CA TYR A 5 -4.44 10.86 3.03
C TYR A 5 -5.23 9.69 3.62
N VAL A 6 -6.42 9.98 4.17
CA VAL A 6 -7.32 8.94 4.67
C VAL A 6 -8.11 8.37 3.50
N PRO A 7 -7.89 7.10 3.09
CA PRO A 7 -8.54 6.53 1.93
C PRO A 7 -10.03 6.25 2.20
N THR A 8 -10.83 6.40 1.15
CA THR A 8 -12.22 5.94 1.14
C THR A 8 -12.30 4.44 0.87
N ALA A 9 -13.47 3.84 1.09
CA ALA A 9 -13.69 2.42 0.75
C ALA A 9 -13.47 2.14 -0.75
N GLU A 10 -13.81 3.08 -1.64
CA GLU A 10 -13.59 2.92 -3.08
C GLU A 10 -12.11 3.01 -3.46
N ASP A 11 -11.33 3.84 -2.75
CA ASP A 11 -9.87 3.91 -2.94
C ASP A 11 -9.21 2.58 -2.55
N LEU A 12 -9.65 1.98 -1.44
CA LEU A 12 -9.17 0.67 -0.99
C LEU A 12 -9.56 -0.44 -1.98
N LYS A 13 -10.80 -0.44 -2.49
CA LYS A 13 -11.24 -1.39 -3.54
C LYS A 13 -10.41 -1.24 -4.81
N PHE A 14 -10.12 -0.01 -5.23
CA PHE A 14 -9.27 0.27 -6.38
C PHE A 14 -7.88 -0.36 -6.19
N ALA A 15 -7.23 -0.10 -5.05
CA ALA A 15 -5.91 -0.64 -4.75
C ALA A 15 -5.91 -2.19 -4.66
N ASN A 16 -6.94 -2.78 -4.04
CA ASN A 16 -7.03 -4.22 -3.82
C ASN A 16 -7.03 -5.05 -5.12
N ARG A 17 -7.58 -4.51 -6.21
CA ARG A 17 -7.55 -5.17 -7.53
C ARG A 17 -6.13 -5.45 -8.03
N PHE A 18 -5.17 -4.59 -7.69
CA PHE A 18 -3.78 -4.75 -8.10
C PHE A 18 -3.01 -5.70 -7.18
N ILE A 19 -3.37 -5.74 -5.90
CA ILE A 19 -2.84 -6.70 -4.93
C ILE A 19 -3.23 -8.12 -5.35
N GLU A 20 -4.51 -8.32 -5.68
CA GLU A 20 -5.01 -9.61 -6.19
C GLU A 20 -4.35 -10.01 -7.51
N TRP A 21 -4.02 -9.03 -8.37
CA TRP A 21 -3.31 -9.28 -9.62
C TRP A 21 -1.85 -9.69 -9.42
N ASN A 22 -1.17 -9.15 -8.40
CA ASN A 22 0.29 -9.30 -8.26
C ASN A 22 0.75 -10.72 -7.88
N ASN A 23 -0.17 -11.60 -7.45
CA ASN A 23 0.12 -13.01 -7.11
C ASN A 23 1.33 -13.22 -6.15
N LEU A 24 1.74 -12.17 -5.44
CA LEU A 24 2.77 -12.21 -4.41
C LEU A 24 2.14 -12.76 -3.14
N ALA A 25 2.52 -13.97 -2.75
CA ALA A 25 2.04 -14.58 -1.51
C ALA A 25 2.47 -13.76 -0.27
N TRP A 26 3.66 -13.16 -0.34
CA TRP A 26 4.27 -12.41 0.75
C TRP A 26 5.07 -11.24 0.19
N GLY A 27 5.02 -10.09 0.87
CA GLY A 27 5.77 -8.91 0.47
C GLY A 27 5.05 -7.62 0.80
N ILE A 28 5.40 -6.58 0.05
CA ILE A 28 4.79 -5.25 0.08
C ILE A 28 4.53 -4.81 -1.36
N GLN A 29 3.46 -4.05 -1.58
CA GLN A 29 3.19 -3.42 -2.86
C GLN A 29 2.72 -1.99 -2.63
N ARG A 30 3.26 -1.04 -3.40
CA ARG A 30 2.79 0.34 -3.48
C ARG A 30 1.96 0.49 -4.76
N VAL A 31 0.79 1.10 -4.62
CA VAL A 31 -0.12 1.41 -5.72
C VAL A 31 -0.25 2.91 -5.80
N ASP A 32 0.31 3.50 -6.85
CA ASP A 32 0.24 4.94 -7.07
C ASP A 32 -0.87 5.26 -8.07
N ALA A 33 -1.69 6.26 -7.75
CA ALA A 33 -2.83 6.65 -8.56
C ALA A 33 -3.05 8.16 -8.56
N CYS A 34 -3.55 8.67 -9.68
CA CYS A 34 -4.01 10.04 -9.82
C CYS A 34 -5.53 10.08 -9.74
N ARG A 35 -6.08 11.10 -9.08
CA ARG A 35 -7.53 11.34 -9.06
C ARG A 35 -7.94 12.29 -10.18
N THR A 36 -8.92 11.91 -10.98
CA THR A 36 -9.50 12.77 -12.02
C THR A 36 -10.32 13.90 -11.41
N LYS A 37 -10.68 14.90 -12.22
CA LYS A 37 -11.60 15.97 -11.79
C LYS A 37 -12.99 15.43 -11.41
N GLN A 38 -13.36 14.27 -11.94
CA GLN A 38 -14.61 13.56 -11.68
C GLN A 38 -14.51 12.64 -10.45
N GLY A 39 -13.32 12.52 -9.84
CA GLY A 39 -13.09 11.75 -8.61
C GLY A 39 -12.59 10.32 -8.82
N GLU A 40 -12.50 9.85 -10.06
CA GLU A 40 -12.03 8.51 -10.40
C GLU A 40 -10.53 8.36 -10.16
N LEU A 41 -10.09 7.16 -9.78
CA LEU A 41 -8.67 6.83 -9.66
C LEU A 41 -8.16 6.20 -10.95
N LEU A 42 -7.03 6.70 -11.43
CA LEU A 42 -6.28 6.16 -12.56
C LEU A 42 -4.92 5.67 -12.06
N LEU A 43 -4.58 4.41 -12.36
CA LEU A 43 -3.30 3.82 -11.99
C LEU A 43 -2.17 4.57 -12.69
N VAL A 44 -1.11 4.87 -11.94
CA VAL A 44 0.12 5.48 -12.45
C VAL A 44 1.26 4.47 -12.39
N GLU A 45 1.44 3.80 -11.25
CA GLU A 45 2.57 2.91 -11.02
C GLU A 45 2.23 1.79 -10.02
N LEU A 46 2.92 0.66 -10.16
CA LEU A 46 2.94 -0.44 -9.19
C LEU A 46 4.39 -0.79 -8.88
N GLU A 47 4.72 -0.86 -7.60
CA GLU A 47 6.05 -1.25 -7.12
C GLU A 47 5.93 -2.32 -6.04
N ASP A 48 6.67 -3.42 -6.17
CA ASP A 48 6.51 -4.57 -5.29
C ASP A 48 7.82 -5.22 -4.80
N LEU A 49 8.96 -4.78 -5.35
CA LEU A 49 10.26 -5.34 -4.97
C LEU A 49 10.99 -4.51 -3.90
N ASN A 50 10.79 -3.19 -3.86
CA ASN A 50 11.36 -2.29 -2.84
C ASN A 50 10.79 -0.86 -2.91
N PRO A 51 9.47 -0.65 -2.72
CA PRO A 51 8.88 0.68 -2.84
C PRO A 51 9.34 1.61 -1.74
N TYR A 52 9.50 2.90 -2.08
CA TYR A 52 9.64 3.94 -1.06
C TYR A 52 8.27 4.26 -0.44
N LEU A 53 8.10 4.11 0.88
CA LEU A 53 6.76 4.11 1.50
C LEU A 53 6.36 5.41 2.21
N SER A 54 7.26 6.40 2.29
CA SER A 54 6.99 7.67 2.98
C SER A 54 6.44 7.51 4.42
N LEU A 55 6.85 6.46 5.14
CA LEU A 55 6.28 6.11 6.46
C LEU A 55 6.43 7.21 7.52
N LEU A 56 7.39 8.13 7.35
CA LEU A 56 7.58 9.25 8.27
C LEU A 56 6.49 10.33 8.16
N GLU A 57 5.74 10.35 7.05
CA GLU A 57 4.62 11.28 6.84
C GLU A 57 3.32 10.80 7.51
N LEU A 58 3.30 9.56 8.01
CA LEU A 58 2.15 8.95 8.67
C LEU A 58 2.14 9.25 10.18
N THR A 59 0.96 9.19 10.78
CA THR A 59 0.84 9.13 12.25
C THR A 59 1.66 7.98 12.84
N PRO A 60 2.20 8.13 14.07
CA PRO A 60 2.97 7.09 14.73
C PRO A 60 2.25 5.74 14.81
N ASP A 61 0.93 5.76 15.04
CA ASP A 61 0.11 4.56 15.17
C ASP A 61 0.00 3.77 13.86
N ILE A 62 -0.24 4.46 12.74
CA ILE A 62 -0.36 3.81 11.43
C ILE A 62 1.01 3.28 10.98
N ARG A 63 2.07 4.07 11.20
CA ARG A 63 3.45 3.63 10.95
C ARG A 63 3.78 2.36 11.72
N GLN A 64 3.42 2.30 13.01
CA GLN A 64 3.68 1.12 13.84
C GLN A 64 2.89 -0.09 13.36
N LYS A 65 1.60 0.07 13.03
CA LYS A 65 0.78 -1.00 12.45
C LYS A 65 1.37 -1.56 11.16
N PHE A 66 1.88 -0.71 10.28
CA PHE A 66 2.55 -1.16 9.06
C PHE A 66 3.78 -2.02 9.39
N ILE A 67 4.65 -1.54 10.29
CA ILE A 67 5.86 -2.26 10.71
C ILE A 67 5.51 -3.65 11.26
N ASP A 68 4.48 -3.75 12.10
CA ASP A 68 4.10 -5.01 12.73
C ASP A 68 3.49 -6.01 11.71
N HIS A 69 2.66 -5.53 10.78
CA HIS A 69 2.18 -6.36 9.67
C HIS A 69 3.29 -6.83 8.74
N PHE A 70 4.28 -5.97 8.46
CA PHE A 70 5.41 -6.34 7.62
C PHE A 70 6.29 -7.41 8.30
N LYS A 71 6.57 -7.27 9.60
CA LYS A 71 7.25 -8.31 10.40
C LYS A 71 6.50 -9.63 10.33
N HIS A 72 5.18 -9.61 10.49
CA HIS A 72 4.34 -10.81 10.40
C HIS A 72 4.40 -11.48 9.02
N SER A 73 4.38 -10.68 7.95
CA SER A 73 4.54 -11.16 6.56
C SER A 73 5.89 -11.89 6.38
N LEU A 74 6.97 -11.30 6.87
CA LEU A 74 8.31 -11.91 6.81
C LEU A 74 8.41 -13.19 7.65
N GLN A 75 7.82 -13.20 8.85
CA GLN A 75 7.79 -14.39 9.71
C GLN A 75 7.08 -15.56 9.02
N LYS A 76 6.00 -15.30 8.27
CA LYS A 76 5.32 -16.33 7.50
C LYS A 76 6.19 -16.89 6.38
N VAL A 77 6.96 -16.05 5.68
CA VAL A 77 7.93 -16.50 4.67
C VAL A 77 8.96 -17.45 5.28
N LEU A 78 9.47 -17.13 6.48
CA LEU A 78 10.49 -17.94 7.15
C LEU A 78 9.95 -19.26 7.73
N GLN A 79 8.62 -19.40 7.86
CA GLN A 79 7.96 -20.60 8.37
C GLN A 79 7.38 -21.49 7.27
N ALA A 80 7.33 -21.00 6.02
CA ALA A 80 6.85 -21.71 4.84
C ALA A 80 7.94 -22.60 4.24
#